data_AF-A0A7S0KXN2-F1
#
_entry.id   AF-A0A7S0KXN2-F1
#
_cell.length_a   1.000
_cell.length_b   1.000
_cell.length_c   1.000
_cell.angle_alpha   90.00
_cell.angle_beta   90.00
_cell.angle_gamma   90.00
#
_symmetry.space_group_name_H-M   'P 1'
#
loop_
_entity.id
_entity.type
_entity.pdbx_description
1 polymer ?
#
loop_
_entity_poly.entity_id
_entity_poly.type
_entity_poly.pdbx_seq_one_letter_code
_entity_poly.pdbx_strand_id
1 'polypeptide(L)'
;VHVKTEESYIKKPYFVLPGTIAEPSIAKSCLACFDYTNSLADVVVGYMGAPLESNGRMDTAYQTLTIRNERGSQMVQTAVEASRLELGEIAQGQGKHEMTASATVSSDSLVLAMSGGKVKEEGLPMVVGEIMAFVMRSIGPTGVNFARYSIDYHIIRNYLHILDEWGEERANVAMPAYSRDIVEKYLKA
;
A
#
# COMPACT_ATOMS: atom_id res chain seq x y z
N VAL A 1 3.20 10.17 -5.87
CA VAL A 1 2.29 10.90 -4.98
C VAL A 1 1.44 11.86 -5.80
N HIS A 2 0.14 11.84 -5.54
CA HIS A 2 -0.83 12.77 -6.12
C HIS A 2 -1.37 13.67 -5.01
N VAL A 3 -1.32 14.98 -5.19
CA VAL A 3 -1.80 15.97 -4.23
C VAL A 3 -2.88 16.80 -4.89
N LYS A 4 -4.10 16.76 -4.37
CA LYS A 4 -5.20 17.63 -4.78
C LYS A 4 -5.25 18.82 -3.83
N THR A 5 -5.14 20.03 -4.36
CA THR A 5 -5.38 21.28 -3.64
C THR A 5 -6.73 21.86 -4.09
N GLU A 6 -7.16 22.96 -3.47
CA GLU A 6 -8.35 23.68 -3.94
C GLU A 6 -8.21 24.16 -5.39
N GLU A 7 -7.00 24.57 -5.76
CA GLU A 7 -6.71 25.21 -7.06
C GLU A 7 -6.09 24.26 -8.10
N SER A 8 -5.50 23.13 -7.69
CA SER A 8 -4.63 22.34 -8.57
C SER A 8 -4.57 20.85 -8.25
N TYR A 9 -4.01 20.10 -9.19
CA TYR A 9 -3.66 18.70 -9.00
C TYR A 9 -2.18 18.48 -9.34
N ILE A 10 -1.39 18.10 -8.34
CA ILE A 10 0.06 17.96 -8.45
C ILE A 10 0.42 16.48 -8.46
N LYS A 11 1.21 16.05 -9.44
CA LYS A 11 1.77 14.69 -9.52
C LYS A 11 3.28 14.77 -9.34
N LYS A 12 3.81 14.03 -8.37
CA LYS A 12 5.27 13.85 -8.19
C LYS A 12 5.62 12.37 -8.06
N PRO A 13 6.67 11.85 -8.72
CA PRO A 13 7.15 10.49 -8.48
C PRO A 13 7.48 10.28 -7.00
N TYR A 14 7.35 9.06 -6.48
CA TYR A 14 7.69 8.79 -5.07
C TYR A 14 9.18 9.06 -4.78
N PHE A 15 10.06 8.66 -5.71
CA PHE A 15 11.51 8.72 -5.55
C PHE A 15 12.11 10.11 -5.43
N VAL A 16 11.37 11.16 -5.78
CA VAL A 16 11.84 12.55 -5.66
C VAL A 16 11.61 13.12 -4.27
N LEU A 17 10.92 12.38 -3.40
CA LEU A 17 10.73 12.75 -2.01
C LEU A 17 11.95 12.36 -1.18
N PRO A 18 12.35 13.18 -0.19
CA PRO A 18 13.43 12.84 0.72
C PRO A 18 13.02 11.65 1.60
N GLY A 19 13.93 10.70 1.85
CA GLY A 19 13.63 9.51 2.66
C GLY A 19 13.34 9.86 4.13
N THR A 20 13.92 10.96 4.61
CA THR A 20 13.72 11.51 5.97
C THR A 20 12.28 11.95 6.24
N ILE A 21 11.44 12.14 5.21
CA ILE A 21 10.03 12.50 5.44
C ILE A 21 9.23 11.35 6.05
N ALA A 22 9.65 10.10 5.87
CA ALA A 22 8.86 8.93 6.23
C ALA A 22 8.65 8.83 7.76
N GLU A 23 9.70 9.00 8.53
CA GLU A 23 9.69 8.82 9.99
C GLU A 23 8.73 9.76 10.73
N PRO A 24 8.77 11.09 10.56
CA PRO A 24 7.82 11.98 11.23
C PRO A 24 6.39 11.89 10.67
N SER A 25 6.21 11.29 9.48
CA SER A 25 4.91 11.27 8.79
C SER A 25 4.03 10.08 9.15
N ILE A 26 4.57 9.05 9.80
CA ILE A 26 3.82 7.83 10.11
C ILE A 26 3.76 7.62 11.62
N ALA A 27 2.55 7.70 12.18
CA ALA A 27 2.35 7.46 13.61
C ALA A 27 2.75 6.02 14.01
N LYS A 28 3.31 5.86 15.22
CA LYS A 28 3.73 4.54 15.74
C LYS A 28 2.60 3.50 15.72
N SER A 29 1.35 3.90 15.95
CA SER A 29 0.20 3.00 15.84
C SER A 29 -0.02 2.46 14.43
N CYS A 30 0.25 3.27 13.39
CA CYS A 30 0.20 2.83 11.99
C CYS A 30 1.32 1.85 11.65
N LEU A 31 2.48 1.98 12.31
CA LEU A 31 3.59 1.03 12.21
C LEU A 31 3.34 -0.27 12.99
N ALA A 32 2.28 -0.33 13.81
CA ALA A 32 1.83 -1.52 14.52
C ALA A 32 0.47 -2.05 14.00
N CYS A 33 -0.04 -1.50 12.88
CA CYS A 33 -1.31 -1.91 12.30
C CYS A 33 -1.13 -3.05 11.31
N PHE A 34 -1.91 -4.12 11.46
CA PHE A 34 -1.92 -5.25 10.52
C PHE A 34 -3.21 -5.38 9.71
N ASP A 35 -4.19 -4.50 9.98
CA ASP A 35 -5.52 -4.57 9.37
C ASP A 35 -5.68 -3.61 8.18
N TYR A 36 -4.74 -3.66 7.23
CA TYR A 36 -4.72 -2.73 6.09
C TYR A 36 -5.97 -2.84 5.20
N THR A 37 -6.61 -4.01 5.19
CA THR A 37 -7.82 -4.25 4.38
C THR A 37 -9.12 -4.05 5.14
N ASN A 38 -9.09 -3.57 6.39
CA ASN A 38 -10.26 -3.40 7.25
C ASN A 38 -11.13 -4.67 7.27
N SER A 39 -10.56 -5.73 7.85
CA SER A 39 -11.05 -7.11 7.76
C SER A 39 -12.40 -7.34 8.42
N LEU A 40 -12.79 -6.47 9.37
CA LEU A 40 -14.05 -6.58 10.12
C LEU A 40 -15.21 -5.77 9.51
N ALA A 41 -14.96 -4.99 8.46
CA ALA A 41 -16.02 -4.23 7.79
C ALA A 41 -16.97 -5.14 6.98
N ASP A 42 -18.19 -4.66 6.73
CA ASP A 42 -19.12 -5.32 5.81
C ASP A 42 -18.77 -5.02 4.34
N VAL A 43 -18.31 -3.79 4.08
CA VAL A 43 -17.83 -3.30 2.78
C VAL A 43 -16.58 -2.45 2.99
N VAL A 44 -15.58 -2.61 2.12
CA VAL A 44 -14.36 -1.79 2.12
C VAL A 44 -14.23 -1.08 0.79
N VAL A 45 -14.02 0.24 0.85
CA VAL A 45 -13.76 1.09 -0.31
C VAL A 45 -12.32 1.58 -0.22
N GLY A 46 -11.56 1.43 -1.30
CA GLY A 46 -10.17 1.87 -1.39
C GLY A 46 -9.73 2.04 -2.84
N TYR A 47 -8.43 1.96 -3.09
CA TYR A 47 -7.90 2.09 -4.46
C TYR A 47 -6.73 1.14 -4.75
N MET A 48 -6.27 0.34 -3.78
CA MET A 48 -5.06 -0.47 -3.94
C MET A 48 -5.17 -1.49 -5.07
N GLY A 49 -6.38 -2.01 -5.33
CA GLY A 49 -6.63 -2.96 -6.41
C GLY A 49 -7.15 -2.30 -7.69
N ALA A 50 -7.34 -0.98 -7.70
CA ALA A 50 -7.92 -0.28 -8.83
C ALA A 50 -6.88 -0.15 -9.96
N PRO A 51 -7.32 -0.16 -11.24
CA PRO A 51 -6.42 0.08 -12.36
C PRO A 51 -5.79 1.47 -12.25
N LEU A 52 -4.48 1.55 -12.50
CA LEU A 52 -3.78 2.82 -12.56
C LEU A 52 -3.89 3.43 -13.96
N GLU A 53 -4.77 4.40 -14.11
CA GLU A 53 -4.96 5.11 -15.38
C GLU A 53 -3.86 6.15 -15.58
N SER A 54 -3.18 6.13 -16.73
CA SER A 54 -2.01 6.99 -17.03
C SER A 54 -2.27 8.48 -16.78
N ASN A 55 -3.48 8.95 -17.10
CA ASN A 55 -3.92 10.33 -16.89
C ASN A 55 -5.02 10.46 -15.82
N GLY A 56 -5.29 9.39 -15.07
CA GLY A 56 -6.32 9.38 -14.03
C GLY A 56 -6.09 10.47 -12.99
N ARG A 57 -7.16 11.19 -12.66
CA ARG A 57 -7.22 12.08 -11.49
C ARG A 57 -7.90 11.33 -10.36
N MET A 58 -7.51 11.63 -9.12
CA MET A 58 -8.09 10.99 -7.94
C MET A 58 -9.62 11.10 -7.85
N ASP A 59 -10.21 12.16 -8.43
CA ASP A 59 -11.65 12.40 -8.43
C ASP A 59 -12.42 11.76 -9.59
N THR A 60 -11.73 11.10 -10.51
CA THR A 60 -12.35 10.38 -11.64
C THR A 60 -11.87 8.94 -11.76
N ALA A 61 -10.86 8.55 -10.99
CA ALA A 61 -10.27 7.22 -11.03
C ALA A 61 -11.19 6.18 -10.40
N TYR A 62 -11.07 4.95 -10.89
CA TYR A 62 -11.72 3.80 -10.26
C TYR A 62 -11.29 3.63 -8.80
N GLN A 63 -12.25 3.19 -8.00
CA GLN A 63 -12.02 2.69 -6.64
C GLN A 63 -12.17 1.16 -6.62
N THR A 64 -11.53 0.52 -5.66
CA THR A 64 -11.75 -0.90 -5.35
C THR A 64 -12.84 -1.01 -4.29
N LEU A 65 -13.80 -1.90 -4.54
CA LEU A 65 -14.85 -2.28 -3.61
C LEU A 65 -14.65 -3.73 -3.19
N THR A 66 -14.55 -4.02 -1.90
CA THR A 66 -14.52 -5.39 -1.36
C THR A 66 -15.77 -5.62 -0.51
N ILE A 67 -16.66 -6.47 -1.00
CA ILE A 67 -17.88 -6.90 -0.30
C ILE A 67 -17.52 -8.15 0.51
N ARG A 68 -17.70 -8.11 1.82
CA ARG A 68 -17.23 -9.18 2.72
C ARG A 68 -18.33 -10.12 3.18
N ASN A 69 -19.58 -9.67 3.17
CA ASN A 69 -20.72 -10.45 3.63
C ASN A 69 -22.03 -9.94 3.02
N GLU A 70 -23.12 -10.64 3.37
CA GLU A 70 -24.47 -10.35 2.90
C GLU A 70 -24.93 -8.92 3.23
N ARG A 71 -24.62 -8.43 4.43
CA ARG A 71 -24.99 -7.05 4.81
C ARG A 71 -24.27 -6.05 3.93
N GLY A 72 -22.99 -6.28 3.64
CA GLY A 72 -22.24 -5.44 2.73
C GLY A 72 -22.77 -5.49 1.30
N SER A 73 -23.21 -6.67 0.84
CA SER A 73 -23.87 -6.81 -0.46
C SER A 73 -25.12 -5.94 -0.55
N GLN A 74 -25.96 -5.96 0.48
CA GLN A 74 -27.17 -5.13 0.56
C GLN A 74 -26.86 -3.63 0.55
N MET A 75 -25.80 -3.19 1.25
CA MET A 75 -25.35 -1.79 1.23
C MET A 75 -24.97 -1.34 -0.19
N VAL A 76 -24.20 -2.16 -0.91
CA VAL A 76 -23.77 -1.86 -2.28
C VAL A 76 -24.94 -1.86 -3.24
N GLN A 77 -25.80 -2.88 -3.17
CA GLN A 77 -27.00 -2.98 -3.99
C GLN A 77 -27.92 -1.75 -3.80
N THR A 78 -28.13 -1.32 -2.55
CA THR A 78 -28.92 -0.11 -2.25
C THR A 78 -28.35 1.13 -2.96
N ALA A 79 -27.01 1.29 -2.96
CA ALA A 79 -26.36 2.43 -3.61
C ALA A 79 -26.47 2.37 -5.15
N VAL A 80 -26.36 1.18 -5.73
CA VAL A 80 -26.53 0.95 -7.18
C VAL A 80 -27.97 1.22 -7.61
N GLU A 81 -28.96 0.67 -6.90
CA GLU A 81 -30.38 0.88 -7.17
C GLU A 81 -30.78 2.36 -7.06
N ALA A 82 -30.16 3.08 -6.12
CA ALA A 82 -30.33 4.53 -5.97
C ALA A 82 -29.58 5.36 -7.03
N SER A 83 -28.93 4.73 -8.02
CA SER A 83 -28.10 5.38 -9.04
C SER A 83 -27.00 6.27 -8.44
N ARG A 84 -26.43 5.85 -7.30
CA ARG A 84 -25.34 6.55 -6.60
C ARG A 84 -23.98 5.88 -6.78
N LEU A 85 -23.97 4.67 -7.32
CA LEU A 85 -22.76 3.88 -7.56
C LEU A 85 -22.88 3.16 -8.90
N GLU A 86 -21.84 3.29 -9.72
CA GLU A 86 -21.64 2.48 -10.91
C GLU A 86 -20.54 1.45 -10.62
N LEU A 87 -20.82 0.18 -10.85
CA LEU A 87 -19.86 -0.90 -10.64
C LEU A 87 -19.10 -1.16 -11.94
N GLY A 88 -17.77 -1.07 -11.87
CA GLY A 88 -16.89 -1.52 -12.93
C GLY A 88 -16.71 -3.05 -12.94
N GLU A 89 -15.80 -3.52 -13.79
CA GLU A 89 -15.42 -4.92 -13.83
C GLU A 89 -14.78 -5.40 -12.52
N ILE A 90 -14.79 -6.71 -12.30
CA ILE A 90 -14.08 -7.33 -11.17
C ILE A 90 -12.60 -6.97 -11.27
N ALA A 91 -12.03 -6.46 -10.19
CA ALA A 91 -10.62 -6.09 -10.14
C ALA A 91 -9.72 -7.30 -10.42
N GLN A 92 -8.87 -7.16 -11.44
CA GLN A 92 -7.86 -8.15 -11.83
C GLN A 92 -6.44 -7.59 -11.62
N GLY A 93 -5.42 -8.43 -11.76
CA GLY A 93 -4.04 -8.03 -11.52
C GLY A 93 -3.05 -8.96 -12.19
N GLN A 94 -1.88 -8.41 -12.54
CA GLN A 94 -0.80 -9.12 -13.22
C GLN A 94 0.54 -8.83 -12.55
N GLY A 95 1.58 -9.60 -12.91
CA GLY A 95 2.94 -9.44 -12.40
C GLY A 95 3.15 -10.10 -11.03
N LYS A 96 4.39 -10.50 -10.74
CA LYS A 96 4.76 -11.04 -9.42
C LYS A 96 4.93 -9.89 -8.44
N HIS A 97 4.38 -10.03 -7.24
CA HIS A 97 4.38 -8.96 -6.23
C HIS A 97 5.51 -9.14 -5.21
N GLU A 98 5.97 -10.37 -5.01
CA GLU A 98 6.90 -10.74 -3.95
C GLU A 98 8.25 -10.04 -4.08
N MET A 99 8.85 -10.07 -5.27
CA MET A 99 10.12 -9.41 -5.51
C MET A 99 10.04 -7.88 -5.33
N THR A 100 8.90 -7.28 -5.72
CA THR A 100 8.67 -5.85 -5.51
C THR A 100 8.52 -5.54 -4.03
N ALA A 101 7.81 -6.38 -3.26
CA ALA A 101 7.67 -6.21 -1.82
C ALA A 101 9.03 -6.28 -1.11
N SER A 102 9.82 -7.32 -1.37
CA SER A 102 11.16 -7.46 -0.78
C SER A 102 12.07 -6.28 -1.13
N ALA A 103 12.11 -5.87 -2.40
CA ALA A 103 12.93 -4.74 -2.82
C ALA A 103 12.49 -3.42 -2.16
N THR A 104 11.18 -3.20 -2.01
CA THR A 104 10.67 -2.02 -1.30
C THR A 104 11.04 -2.07 0.17
N VAL A 105 10.84 -3.19 0.88
CA VAL A 105 11.25 -3.35 2.28
C VAL A 105 12.74 -3.05 2.46
N SER A 106 13.62 -3.63 1.64
CA SER A 106 15.07 -3.42 1.75
C SER A 106 15.54 -2.00 1.44
N SER A 107 14.71 -1.19 0.77
CA SER A 107 15.02 0.20 0.43
C SER A 107 14.21 1.22 1.22
N ASP A 108 13.31 0.76 2.09
CA ASP A 108 12.44 1.59 2.89
C ASP A 108 13.23 2.35 3.95
N SER A 109 12.96 3.65 4.08
CA SER A 109 13.74 4.53 4.96
C SER A 109 13.57 4.18 6.45
N LEU A 110 12.37 3.75 6.88
CA LEU A 110 12.15 3.31 8.25
C LEU A 110 12.89 1.99 8.51
N VAL A 111 12.81 1.04 7.58
CA VAL A 111 13.53 -0.24 7.70
C VAL A 111 15.04 -0.03 7.74
N LEU A 112 15.56 0.85 6.89
CA LEU A 112 16.97 1.23 6.91
C LEU A 112 17.35 1.87 8.25
N ALA A 113 16.54 2.78 8.80
CA ALA A 113 16.80 3.38 10.10
C ALA A 113 16.86 2.33 11.23
N MET A 114 15.89 1.42 11.30
CA MET A 114 15.83 0.33 12.30
C MET A 114 17.01 -0.64 12.18
N SER A 115 17.51 -0.87 10.96
CA SER A 115 18.65 -1.78 10.70
C SER A 115 20.02 -1.10 10.73
N GLY A 116 20.11 0.18 11.11
CA GLY A 116 21.36 0.95 11.14
C GLY A 116 21.90 1.32 9.75
N GLY A 117 21.08 1.18 8.72
CA GLY A 117 21.36 1.60 7.34
C GLY A 117 21.29 3.12 7.15
N LYS A 118 21.81 3.59 6.02
CA LYS A 118 21.81 5.02 5.67
C LYS A 118 20.46 5.43 5.09
N VAL A 119 19.72 6.29 5.80
CA VAL A 119 18.54 6.98 5.27
C VAL A 119 18.99 8.09 4.32
N LYS A 120 18.38 8.16 3.14
CA LYS A 120 18.70 9.21 2.15
C LYS A 120 18.03 10.52 2.57
N GLU A 121 18.85 11.55 2.79
CA GLU A 121 18.37 12.90 3.13
C GLU A 121 17.68 13.60 1.95
N GLU A 122 18.13 13.30 0.73
CA GLU A 122 17.60 13.90 -0.49
C GLU A 122 16.90 12.86 -1.38
N GLY A 123 15.85 13.30 -2.07
CA GLY A 123 15.20 12.54 -3.13
C GLY A 123 16.00 12.58 -4.44
N LEU A 124 15.61 11.74 -5.39
CA LEU A 124 16.20 11.75 -6.73
C LEU A 124 15.83 13.03 -7.50
N PRO A 125 16.68 13.48 -8.44
CA PRO A 125 16.32 14.53 -9.39
C PRO A 125 15.04 14.18 -10.15
N MET A 126 14.23 15.20 -10.48
CA MET A 126 12.89 15.01 -11.05
C MET A 126 12.88 14.10 -12.29
N VAL A 127 13.76 14.36 -13.25
CA VAL A 127 13.89 13.58 -14.49
C VAL A 127 14.17 12.11 -14.21
N VAL A 128 15.07 11.83 -13.26
CA VAL A 128 15.41 10.45 -12.86
C VAL A 128 14.21 9.79 -12.18
N GLY A 129 13.53 10.50 -11.29
CA GLY A 129 12.32 10.02 -10.62
C GLY A 129 11.18 9.71 -11.60
N GLU A 130 11.01 10.52 -12.64
CA GLU A 130 10.01 10.29 -13.69
C GLU A 130 10.32 9.05 -14.52
N ILE A 131 11.59 8.84 -14.90
CA ILE A 131 12.05 7.64 -15.59
C ILE A 131 11.78 6.40 -14.73
N MET A 132 12.16 6.42 -13.45
CA MET A 132 11.91 5.30 -12.54
C MET A 132 10.41 5.02 -12.38
N ALA A 133 9.59 6.05 -12.22
CA ALA A 133 8.14 5.90 -12.13
C ALA A 133 7.52 5.37 -13.42
N PHE A 134 8.06 5.71 -14.59
CA PHE A 134 7.63 5.13 -15.87
C PHE A 134 8.00 3.64 -15.98
N VAL A 135 9.23 3.28 -15.63
CA VAL A 135 9.69 1.89 -15.63
C VAL A 135 8.84 1.04 -14.70
N MET A 136 8.66 1.47 -13.44
CA MET A 136 7.88 0.72 -12.46
C MET A 136 6.40 0.58 -12.83
N ARG A 137 5.80 1.60 -13.48
CA ARG A 137 4.43 1.46 -14.01
C ARG A 137 4.33 0.42 -15.12
N SER A 138 5.39 0.28 -15.91
CA SER A 138 5.41 -0.65 -17.05
C SER A 138 5.70 -2.10 -16.64
N ILE A 139 6.56 -2.32 -15.63
CA ILE A 139 7.04 -3.66 -15.25
C ILE A 139 6.52 -4.16 -13.90
N GLY A 140 5.99 -3.26 -13.07
CA GLY A 140 5.54 -3.58 -11.73
C GLY A 140 4.23 -4.37 -11.71
N PRO A 141 3.86 -4.93 -10.55
CA PRO A 141 2.57 -5.59 -10.40
C PRO A 141 1.43 -4.58 -10.59
N THR A 142 0.29 -5.04 -11.10
CA THR A 142 -0.89 -4.22 -11.38
C THR A 142 -2.13 -4.71 -10.64
N GLY A 143 -3.09 -3.81 -10.43
CA GLY A 143 -4.40 -4.11 -9.85
C GLY A 143 -4.31 -4.92 -8.55
N VAL A 144 -5.01 -6.05 -8.44
CA VAL A 144 -4.99 -6.86 -7.20
C VAL A 144 -3.60 -7.38 -6.83
N ASN A 145 -2.67 -7.53 -7.78
CA ASN A 145 -1.30 -7.93 -7.47
C ASN A 145 -0.48 -6.76 -6.92
N PHE A 146 -0.77 -5.52 -7.36
CA PHE A 146 -0.25 -4.32 -6.72
C PHE A 146 -0.77 -4.19 -5.27
N ALA A 147 -2.05 -4.50 -5.05
CA ALA A 147 -2.62 -4.52 -3.70
C ALA A 147 -1.89 -5.51 -2.78
N ARG A 148 -1.62 -6.74 -3.27
CA ARG A 148 -0.83 -7.75 -2.53
C ARG A 148 0.58 -7.25 -2.23
N TYR A 149 1.27 -6.67 -3.21
CA TYR A 149 2.57 -6.02 -2.99
C TYR A 149 2.52 -5.01 -1.83
N SER A 150 1.53 -4.11 -1.86
CA SER A 150 1.37 -3.07 -0.85
C SER A 150 1.09 -3.68 0.53
N ILE A 151 0.23 -4.69 0.61
CA ILE A 151 -0.09 -5.40 1.85
C ILE A 151 1.17 -6.08 2.43
N ASP A 152 1.88 -6.85 1.62
CA ASP A 152 3.07 -7.58 2.05
C ASP A 152 4.16 -6.64 2.56
N TYR A 153 4.48 -5.58 1.79
CA TYR A 153 5.46 -4.58 2.21
C TYR A 153 5.09 -3.94 3.55
N HIS A 154 3.83 -3.52 3.74
CA HIS A 154 3.42 -2.87 4.98
C HIS A 154 3.42 -3.84 6.16
N ILE A 155 2.98 -5.09 5.97
CA ILE A 155 3.02 -6.12 7.01
C ILE A 155 4.46 -6.40 7.44
N ILE A 156 5.38 -6.57 6.49
CA ILE A 156 6.80 -6.85 6.79
C ILE A 156 7.44 -5.66 7.49
N ARG A 157 7.24 -4.43 6.99
CA ARG A 157 7.76 -3.20 7.63
C ARG A 157 7.24 -3.07 9.06
N ASN A 158 5.94 -3.29 9.26
CA ASN A 158 5.31 -3.16 10.56
C ASN A 158 5.76 -4.26 11.52
N TYR A 159 5.95 -5.49 11.02
CA TYR A 159 6.56 -6.57 11.79
C TYR A 159 7.97 -6.19 12.28
N LEU A 160 8.83 -5.68 11.39
CA LEU A 160 10.17 -5.24 11.76
C LEU A 160 10.13 -4.13 12.81
N HIS A 161 9.20 -3.19 12.69
CA HIS A 161 9.02 -2.14 13.68
C HIS A 161 8.62 -2.65 15.07
N ILE A 162 7.60 -3.50 15.17
CA ILE A 162 7.20 -4.03 16.47
C ILE A 162 8.22 -5.03 17.02
N LEU A 163 8.99 -5.71 16.17
CA LEU A 163 10.08 -6.57 16.60
C LEU A 163 11.18 -5.75 17.28
N ASP A 164 11.57 -4.63 16.66
CA ASP A 164 12.57 -3.70 17.17
C ASP A 164 12.10 -3.01 18.47
N GLU A 165 10.88 -2.46 18.49
CA GLU A 165 10.40 -1.66 19.62
C GLU A 165 9.82 -2.48 20.78
N TRP A 166 9.18 -3.63 20.49
CA TRP A 166 8.42 -4.40 21.49
C TRP A 166 9.06 -5.75 21.85
N GLY A 167 10.06 -6.20 21.09
CA GLY A 167 10.68 -7.51 21.24
C GLY A 167 9.86 -8.65 20.66
N GLU A 168 10.54 -9.78 20.44
CA GLU A 168 10.02 -10.94 19.70
C GLU A 168 8.73 -11.52 20.29
N GLU A 169 8.67 -11.72 21.61
CA GLU A 169 7.50 -12.32 22.28
C GLU A 169 6.23 -11.51 22.02
N ARG A 170 6.30 -10.18 22.25
CA ARG A 170 5.15 -9.31 22.10
C ARG A 170 4.79 -9.09 20.62
N ALA A 171 5.79 -9.02 19.74
CA ALA A 171 5.57 -8.96 18.30
C ALA A 171 4.79 -10.18 17.79
N ASN A 172 5.17 -11.39 18.24
CA ASN A 172 4.51 -12.63 17.85
C ASN A 172 3.06 -12.72 18.34
N VAL A 173 2.75 -12.18 19.52
CA VAL A 173 1.38 -12.13 20.06
C VAL A 173 0.53 -11.07 19.36
N ALA A 174 1.10 -9.90 19.05
CA ALA A 174 0.37 -8.78 18.46
C ALA A 174 -0.05 -9.02 17.00
N MET A 175 0.68 -9.87 16.27
CA MET A 175 0.37 -10.16 14.87
C MET A 175 -0.79 -11.15 14.71
N PRO A 176 -1.80 -10.81 13.89
CA PRO A 176 -2.79 -11.77 13.43
C PRO A 176 -2.15 -12.95 12.67
N ALA A 177 -2.80 -14.11 12.70
CA ALA A 177 -2.28 -15.33 12.06
C ALA A 177 -1.96 -15.13 10.56
N TYR A 178 -2.86 -14.50 9.80
CA TYR A 178 -2.64 -14.23 8.38
C TYR A 178 -1.42 -13.33 8.11
N SER A 179 -1.09 -12.43 9.03
CA SER A 179 0.09 -11.57 8.90
C SER A 179 1.37 -12.37 9.16
N ARG A 180 1.35 -13.27 10.15
CA ARG A 180 2.48 -14.19 10.40
C ARG A 180 2.74 -15.10 9.20
N ASP A 181 1.69 -15.66 8.59
CA ASP A 181 1.83 -16.50 7.41
C ASP A 181 2.54 -15.77 6.26
N ILE A 182 2.21 -14.48 6.07
CA ILE A 182 2.89 -13.62 5.09
C ILE A 182 4.35 -13.41 5.49
N VAL A 183 4.63 -12.97 6.72
CA VAL A 183 6.01 -12.74 7.19
C VAL A 183 6.88 -13.99 7.03
N GLU A 184 6.37 -15.16 7.43
CA GLU A 184 7.07 -16.43 7.30
C GLU A 184 7.41 -16.79 5.85
N LYS A 185 6.52 -16.49 4.90
CA LYS A 185 6.79 -16.71 3.47
C LYS A 185 8.03 -15.95 3.01
N TYR A 186 8.23 -14.72 3.50
CA TYR A 186 9.39 -13.89 3.13
C TYR A 186 10.66 -14.23 3.91
N LEU A 187 10.56 -14.75 5.13
CA LEU A 187 11.73 -15.22 5.89
C LEU A 187 12.32 -16.53 5.35
N LYS A 188 11.50 -17.34 4.67
CA LYS A 188 11.91 -18.64 4.08
C LYS A 188 12.39 -18.53 2.62
N ALA A 189 12.18 -17.37 1.97
CA ALA A 189 12.49 -17.12 0.57
C ALA A 189 13.93 -16.58 0.39
#